data_AF-A0A9X3EHM2-F1
#
_entry.id   AF-A0A9X3EHM2-F1
#
_cell.length_a   1.000
_cell.length_b   1.000
_cell.length_c   1.000
_cell.angle_alpha   90.00
_cell.angle_beta   90.00
_cell.angle_gamma   90.00
#
_symmetry.space_group_name_H-M   'P 1'
#
loop_
_entity.id
_entity.type
_entity.pdbx_description
1 polymer ?
#
loop_
_entity_poly.entity_id
_entity_poly.type
_entity_poly.pdbx_seq_one_letter_code
_entity_poly.pdbx_strand_id
1 'polypeptide(L)'
;MNARVEGPRERIVRSEEVVPATMSAAERDALADGLLAVYAEIFAGATREFIVEGMVAPKSEFTTILLHRNAEGRIVGYFAIHFFERHFRGVPTIVVRSSVGMLRAYRGRNANIRWALGVLLKQRLRHPGKPMYGMGPMVHPSSYLQVARYVDVFWPRPDEPVPPDMLGFIVELADEFKMRPIDPSRPLLRAGSMPTRESDAERDYWRRCDKPAARFFVAMNPAYSQGDGIVTMFPITASMLRGIASRIVRERAARLVEGTLAAAQRLPLVERLLRPRAVRRQLEAAPLLAGLADGDLRRLAERATIVALPAGQTLFHAGDAGDEVYVVARGAVAVVAGEEMLDQLGAGALFGEIAALTGGRRKASVRAVIPTTLVKIPGEAVRAVMRRGPLGDALGEMAAARLFDDHLRASGRHRQLGREARITWARSGRLAELEPGARLRGTDAAFSIVLRGDVLIEQDGAQLSAQAPVVIAWTPSTVVVASTSARVLHVPASGEVAEAS
;
A
#
# COMPACT_ATOMS: atom_id res chain seq x y z
N MET A 1 19.66 -20.20 -16.27
CA MET A 1 20.16 -20.94 -15.10
C MET A 1 20.77 -19.94 -14.14
N ASN A 2 20.03 -19.55 -13.10
CA ASN A 2 20.55 -18.87 -11.89
C ASN A 2 19.50 -19.11 -10.80
N ALA A 3 19.76 -20.09 -9.96
CA ALA A 3 18.93 -20.45 -8.84
C ALA A 3 18.97 -19.33 -7.80
N ARG A 4 17.84 -18.66 -7.54
CA ARG A 4 17.71 -17.85 -6.32
C ARG A 4 17.44 -18.83 -5.17
N VAL A 5 18.48 -19.07 -4.39
CA VAL A 5 18.43 -19.68 -3.07
C VAL A 5 17.50 -18.83 -2.20
N GLU A 6 16.32 -19.33 -1.85
CA GLU A 6 15.53 -18.78 -0.74
C GLU A 6 16.29 -19.07 0.56
N GLY A 7 17.19 -18.17 0.92
CA GLY A 7 17.84 -18.19 2.22
C GLY A 7 16.83 -17.98 3.36
N PRO A 8 17.11 -18.49 4.57
CA PRO A 8 16.22 -18.31 5.72
C PRO A 8 15.98 -16.82 5.99
N ARG A 9 14.71 -16.40 6.09
CA ARG A 9 14.36 -15.03 6.50
C ARG A 9 15.07 -14.72 7.82
N GLU A 10 15.91 -13.68 7.82
CA GLU A 10 16.57 -13.19 9.03
C GLU A 10 15.52 -12.85 10.10
N ARG A 11 15.75 -13.28 11.34
CA ARG A 11 14.79 -13.19 12.45
C ARG A 11 15.39 -12.46 13.64
N ILE A 12 14.55 -11.67 14.29
CA ILE A 12 14.84 -11.16 15.64
C ILE A 12 14.75 -12.34 16.60
N VAL A 13 15.85 -12.65 17.29
CA VAL A 13 15.91 -13.75 18.27
C VAL A 13 15.70 -13.24 19.69
N ARG A 14 16.11 -12.00 19.97
CA ARG A 14 16.04 -11.38 21.30
C ARG A 14 15.59 -9.94 21.19
N SER A 15 14.74 -9.52 22.12
CA SER A 15 14.40 -8.11 22.33
C SER A 15 14.54 -7.79 23.80
N GLU A 16 15.23 -6.69 24.11
CA GLU A 16 15.53 -6.31 25.49
C GLU A 16 15.35 -4.81 25.71
N GLU A 17 14.89 -4.43 26.89
CA GLU A 17 14.81 -3.03 27.32
C GLU A 17 16.11 -2.66 28.03
N VAL A 18 16.70 -1.53 27.64
CA VAL A 18 17.87 -0.94 28.30
C VAL A 18 17.56 0.49 28.73
N VAL A 19 18.14 0.90 29.85
CA VAL A 19 18.07 2.27 30.38
C VAL A 19 19.49 2.83 30.38
N PRO A 20 19.89 3.67 29.40
CA PRO A 20 21.27 4.12 29.28
C PRO A 20 21.85 4.77 30.54
N ALA A 21 21.03 5.44 31.34
CA ALA A 21 21.46 6.08 32.59
C ALA A 21 21.96 5.08 33.65
N THR A 22 21.58 3.79 33.57
CA THR A 22 22.02 2.75 34.51
C THR A 22 23.20 1.93 33.97
N MET A 23 23.71 2.25 32.79
CA MET A 23 24.79 1.52 32.11
C MET A 23 26.15 2.15 32.42
N SER A 24 27.20 1.34 32.45
CA SER A 24 28.58 1.81 32.52
C SER A 24 28.98 2.60 31.26
N ALA A 25 30.09 3.35 31.32
CA ALA A 25 30.59 4.11 30.17
C ALA A 25 30.87 3.20 28.95
N ALA A 26 31.55 2.07 29.17
CA ALA A 26 31.85 1.10 28.12
C ALA A 26 30.59 0.50 27.48
N GLU A 27 29.57 0.18 28.28
CA GLU A 27 28.29 -0.33 27.77
C GLU A 27 27.54 0.73 26.97
N ARG A 28 27.58 2.01 27.39
CA ARG A 28 27.00 3.12 26.63
C ARG A 28 27.72 3.36 25.30
N ASP A 29 29.04 3.22 25.28
CA ASP A 29 29.83 3.33 24.05
C ASP A 29 29.48 2.23 23.06
N ALA A 30 29.42 0.97 23.52
CA ALA A 30 29.01 -0.15 22.68
C ALA A 30 27.55 -0.02 22.19
N LEU A 31 26.66 0.53 23.02
CA LEU A 31 25.30 0.85 22.63
C LEU A 31 25.26 1.91 21.52
N ALA A 32 26.03 2.99 21.66
CA ALA A 32 26.11 4.06 20.66
C ALA A 32 26.59 3.51 19.31
N ASP A 33 27.64 2.70 19.30
CA ASP A 33 28.19 2.13 18.07
C ASP A 33 27.20 1.19 17.37
N GLY A 34 26.49 0.34 18.15
CA GLY A 34 25.48 -0.55 17.58
C GLY A 34 24.24 0.18 17.07
N LEU A 35 23.81 1.26 17.73
CA LEU A 35 22.73 2.12 17.24
C LEU A 35 23.15 2.86 15.98
N LEU A 36 24.38 3.37 15.92
CA LEU A 36 24.94 4.04 14.74
C LEU A 36 24.97 3.09 13.54
N ALA A 37 25.39 1.84 13.71
CA ALA A 37 25.41 0.84 12.64
C ALA A 37 24.02 0.62 12.02
N VAL A 38 22.97 0.52 12.85
CA VAL A 38 21.60 0.43 12.34
C VAL A 38 21.14 1.74 11.70
N TYR A 39 21.47 2.87 12.29
CA TYR A 39 21.04 4.18 11.81
C TYR A 39 21.64 4.51 10.44
N ALA A 40 22.94 4.26 10.24
CA ALA A 40 23.66 4.54 9.01
C ALA A 40 23.15 3.74 7.80
N GLU A 41 22.59 2.55 8.03
CA GLU A 41 21.93 1.74 6.99
C GLU A 41 20.58 2.34 6.54
N ILE A 42 19.93 3.10 7.42
CA ILE A 42 18.60 3.70 7.17
C ILE A 42 18.74 5.13 6.65
N PHE A 43 19.75 5.86 7.13
CA PHE A 43 19.91 7.30 6.97
C PHE A 43 21.36 7.64 6.59
N ALA A 44 21.56 8.44 5.54
CA ALA A 44 22.90 8.89 5.14
C ALA A 44 23.51 9.87 6.16
N GLY A 45 24.84 9.96 6.29
CA GLY A 45 25.50 11.04 7.07
C GLY A 45 25.38 10.93 8.59
N ALA A 46 25.04 9.76 9.13
CA ALA A 46 24.93 9.54 10.58
C ALA A 46 26.28 9.74 11.28
N THR A 47 26.29 10.53 12.37
CA THR A 47 27.47 10.71 13.22
C THR A 47 27.27 10.05 14.58
N ARG A 48 28.36 9.65 15.23
CA ARG A 48 28.32 9.05 16.56
C ARG A 48 27.79 10.06 17.58
N GLU A 49 28.19 11.31 17.46
CA GLU A 49 27.77 12.43 18.32
C GLU A 49 26.25 12.58 18.30
N PHE A 50 25.63 12.49 17.12
CA PHE A 50 24.17 12.55 16.99
C PHE A 50 23.47 11.41 17.73
N ILE A 51 24.01 10.18 17.66
CA ILE A 51 23.45 9.02 18.36
C ILE A 51 23.61 9.16 19.88
N VAL A 52 24.77 9.64 20.33
CA VAL A 52 25.03 9.85 21.74
C VAL A 52 24.13 10.94 22.31
N GLU A 53 24.13 12.14 21.72
CA GLU A 53 23.30 13.26 22.19
C GLU A 53 21.79 13.00 22.03
N GLY A 54 21.40 12.28 20.98
CA GLY A 54 20.00 12.08 20.62
C GLY A 54 19.35 10.86 21.27
N MET A 55 20.11 9.81 21.60
CA MET A 55 19.55 8.52 22.03
C MET A 55 20.18 7.93 23.28
N VAL A 56 21.52 7.97 23.42
CA VAL A 56 22.22 7.27 24.52
C VAL A 56 22.34 8.15 25.76
N ALA A 57 22.65 9.43 25.60
CA ALA A 57 22.80 10.39 26.68
C ALA A 57 22.07 11.72 26.39
N PRO A 58 20.77 11.68 26.04
CA PRO A 58 20.00 12.90 25.85
C PRO A 58 19.81 13.63 27.18
N LYS A 59 19.62 14.95 27.11
CA LYS A 59 19.25 15.81 28.25
C LYS A 59 17.78 15.61 28.67
N SER A 60 17.38 14.35 28.83
CA SER A 60 16.05 13.91 29.24
C SER A 60 16.07 13.46 30.71
N GLU A 61 14.97 13.62 31.43
CA GLU A 61 14.83 13.08 32.79
C GLU A 61 14.75 11.55 32.80
N PHE A 62 14.24 10.94 31.71
CA PHE A 62 14.23 9.49 31.56
C PHE A 62 14.35 9.06 30.09
N THR A 63 15.19 8.06 29.84
CA THR A 63 15.33 7.41 28.53
C THR A 63 15.29 5.90 28.69
N THR A 64 14.52 5.24 27.82
CA THR A 64 14.50 3.78 27.70
C THR A 64 14.54 3.38 26.23
N ILE A 65 15.25 2.30 25.92
CA ILE A 65 15.46 1.82 24.56
C ILE A 65 15.13 0.33 24.49
N LEU A 66 14.22 -0.04 23.61
CA LEU A 66 14.02 -1.44 23.24
C LEU A 66 15.01 -1.79 22.12
N LEU A 67 15.91 -2.73 22.35
CA LEU A 67 16.85 -3.24 21.36
C LEU A 67 16.33 -4.56 20.79
N HIS A 68 16.52 -4.75 19.48
CA HIS A 68 16.28 -6.01 18.79
C HIS A 68 17.61 -6.57 18.30
N ARG A 69 17.86 -7.85 18.60
CA ARG A 69 19.09 -8.55 18.20
C ARG A 69 18.81 -9.74 17.32
N ASN A 70 19.72 -10.00 16.39
CA ASN A 70 19.77 -11.21 15.59
C ASN A 70 20.52 -12.34 16.30
N ALA A 71 20.67 -13.49 15.64
CA ALA A 71 21.31 -14.68 16.21
C ALA A 71 22.76 -14.44 16.64
N GLU A 72 23.48 -13.55 15.95
CA GLU A 72 24.85 -13.16 16.25
C GLU A 72 24.95 -12.11 17.37
N GLY A 73 23.83 -11.72 17.98
CA GLY A 73 23.79 -10.72 19.05
C GLY A 73 23.95 -9.27 18.57
N ARG A 74 23.99 -9.01 17.26
CA ARG A 74 24.08 -7.67 16.69
C ARG A 74 22.76 -6.93 16.84
N ILE A 75 22.81 -5.63 17.12
CA ILE A 75 21.62 -4.78 17.11
C ILE A 75 21.15 -4.66 15.65
N VAL A 76 19.91 -5.03 15.39
CA VAL A 76 19.27 -4.99 14.05
C VAL A 76 18.05 -4.10 14.01
N GLY A 77 17.65 -3.57 15.17
CA GLY A 77 16.64 -2.55 15.31
C GLY A 77 16.59 -2.03 16.74
N TYR A 78 15.98 -0.87 16.90
CA TYR A 78 15.77 -0.23 18.20
C TYR A 78 14.49 0.61 18.21
N PHE A 79 13.98 0.87 19.41
CA PHE A 79 12.96 1.89 19.67
C PHE A 79 13.31 2.64 20.95
N ALA A 80 13.82 3.86 20.81
CA ALA A 80 14.16 4.75 21.91
C ALA A 80 12.98 5.67 22.25
N ILE A 81 12.70 5.86 23.53
CA ILE A 81 11.70 6.81 24.05
C ILE A 81 12.34 7.66 25.14
N HIS A 82 12.19 8.97 25.01
CA HIS A 82 12.79 9.99 25.85
C HIS A 82 11.68 10.85 26.47
N PHE A 83 11.80 11.16 27.76
CA PHE A 83 10.85 11.94 28.53
C PHE A 83 11.52 13.23 29.02
N PHE A 84 10.92 14.36 28.68
CA PHE A 84 11.40 15.71 28.97
C PHE A 84 10.37 16.45 29.83
N GLU A 85 10.73 16.92 31.01
CA GLU A 85 9.85 17.74 31.86
C GLU A 85 10.00 19.22 31.51
N ARG A 86 8.94 19.82 30.97
CA ARG A 86 8.90 21.21 30.52
C ARG A 86 7.68 21.91 31.11
N HIS A 87 7.55 23.22 30.88
CA HIS A 87 6.38 23.97 31.32
C HIS A 87 5.58 24.43 30.12
N PHE A 88 4.27 24.19 30.14
CA PHE A 88 3.35 24.70 29.14
C PHE A 88 2.17 25.36 29.84
N ARG A 89 1.90 26.64 29.52
CA ARG A 89 0.89 27.47 30.21
C ARG A 89 1.07 27.48 31.74
N GLY A 90 2.32 27.51 32.21
CA GLY A 90 2.66 27.48 33.64
C GLY A 90 2.48 26.12 34.32
N VAL A 91 2.11 25.06 33.58
CA VAL A 91 1.89 23.72 34.13
C VAL A 91 3.05 22.79 33.79
N PRO A 92 3.63 22.06 34.77
CA PRO A 92 4.61 21.01 34.51
C PRO A 92 4.03 19.94 33.57
N THR A 93 4.70 19.73 32.44
CA THR A 93 4.24 18.97 31.28
C THR A 93 5.35 18.04 30.82
N ILE A 94 5.01 16.77 30.56
CA ILE A 94 5.95 15.78 30.05
C ILE A 94 5.90 15.76 28.52
N VAL A 95 7.01 16.10 27.87
CA VAL A 95 7.20 15.98 26.43
C VAL A 95 7.91 14.65 26.15
N VAL A 96 7.31 13.82 25.32
CA VAL A 96 7.80 12.50 24.94
C VAL A 96 8.29 12.55 23.51
N ARG A 97 9.55 12.22 23.29
CA ARG A 97 10.10 12.02 21.95
C ARG A 97 10.48 10.57 21.77
N SER A 98 10.48 10.10 20.53
CA SER A 98 10.86 8.73 20.24
C SER A 98 11.56 8.60 18.89
N SER A 99 12.50 7.66 18.82
CA SER A 99 13.21 7.32 17.59
C SER A 99 13.16 5.81 17.37
N VAL A 100 12.87 5.39 16.15
CA VAL A 100 12.76 3.98 15.79
C VAL A 100 13.59 3.70 14.53
N GLY A 101 14.42 2.66 14.60
CA GLY A 101 15.22 2.19 13.47
C GLY A 101 15.14 0.68 13.37
N MET A 102 14.99 0.15 12.16
CA MET A 102 15.01 -1.29 11.92
C MET A 102 15.54 -1.60 10.52
N LEU A 103 16.52 -2.49 10.46
CA LEU A 103 17.11 -2.98 9.21
C LEU A 103 16.04 -3.65 8.35
N ARG A 104 16.14 -3.47 7.03
CA ARG A 104 15.09 -3.89 6.07
C ARG A 104 14.74 -5.37 6.16
N ALA A 105 15.75 -6.25 6.35
CA ALA A 105 15.57 -7.69 6.46
C ALA A 105 14.72 -8.12 7.67
N TYR A 106 14.67 -7.29 8.73
CA TYR A 106 13.99 -7.58 9.99
C TYR A 106 12.64 -6.86 10.14
N ARG A 107 12.25 -6.01 9.16
CA ARG A 107 10.97 -5.30 9.17
C ARG A 107 9.82 -6.31 9.09
N GLY A 108 8.98 -6.36 10.12
CA GLY A 108 7.95 -7.39 10.28
C GLY A 108 7.01 -7.11 11.45
N ARG A 109 6.44 -8.17 12.06
CA ARG A 109 5.43 -8.06 13.14
C ARG A 109 5.76 -6.94 14.14
N ASN A 110 4.79 -6.03 14.34
CA ASN A 110 4.92 -4.79 15.11
C ASN A 110 5.09 -5.03 16.63
N ALA A 111 6.24 -5.56 17.05
CA ALA A 111 6.53 -5.91 18.44
C ALA A 111 6.66 -4.68 19.36
N ASN A 112 6.99 -3.53 18.78
CA ASN A 112 7.40 -2.30 19.46
C ASN A 112 6.23 -1.61 20.16
N ILE A 113 5.04 -1.64 19.55
CA ILE A 113 3.87 -0.90 20.02
C ILE A 113 3.43 -1.37 21.42
N ARG A 114 3.45 -2.68 21.68
CA ARG A 114 3.04 -3.22 22.99
C ARG A 114 3.99 -2.76 24.10
N TRP A 115 5.29 -2.80 23.84
CA TRP A 115 6.28 -2.34 24.79
C TRP A 115 6.15 -0.83 25.04
N ALA A 116 6.06 -0.02 23.98
CA ALA A 116 5.92 1.43 24.09
C ALA A 116 4.65 1.84 24.85
N LEU A 117 3.51 1.16 24.61
CA LEU A 117 2.27 1.36 25.37
C LEU A 117 2.49 1.10 26.86
N GLY A 118 3.23 0.05 27.21
CA GLY A 118 3.60 -0.27 28.58
C GLY A 118 4.49 0.80 29.22
N VAL A 119 5.50 1.29 28.50
CA VAL A 119 6.38 2.38 28.96
C VAL A 119 5.58 3.66 29.21
N LEU A 120 4.73 4.07 28.25
CA LEU A 120 3.89 5.26 28.37
C LEU A 120 2.91 5.15 29.54
N LEU A 121 2.31 3.98 29.77
CA LEU A 121 1.42 3.74 30.90
C LEU A 121 2.16 3.82 32.24
N LYS A 122 3.35 3.20 32.36
CA LYS A 122 4.19 3.28 33.56
C LYS A 122 4.57 4.73 33.86
N GLN A 123 4.95 5.50 32.84
CA GLN A 123 5.33 6.91 33.02
C GLN A 123 4.13 7.77 33.41
N ARG A 124 2.94 7.51 32.86
CA ARG A 124 1.71 8.18 33.29
C ARG A 124 1.36 7.89 34.74
N LEU A 125 1.60 6.67 35.23
CA LEU A 125 1.39 6.31 36.64
C LEU A 125 2.41 6.97 37.57
N ARG A 126 3.65 7.19 37.11
CA ARG A 126 4.70 7.89 37.87
C ARG A 126 4.50 9.41 37.95
N HIS A 127 3.80 9.98 36.96
CA HIS A 127 3.55 11.42 36.87
C HIS A 127 2.03 11.71 36.86
N PRO A 128 1.32 11.41 37.95
CA PRO A 128 -0.12 11.63 38.01
C PRO A 128 -0.46 13.12 37.83
N GLY A 129 -1.48 13.41 37.03
CA GLY A 129 -1.97 14.78 36.81
C GLY A 129 -1.14 15.64 35.85
N LYS A 130 0.12 15.29 35.54
CA LYS A 130 0.92 16.03 34.56
C LYS A 130 0.41 15.76 33.13
N PRO A 131 0.13 16.80 32.32
CA PRO A 131 -0.11 16.61 30.89
C PRO A 131 1.09 15.95 30.22
N MET A 132 0.84 15.11 29.22
CA MET A 132 1.89 14.42 28.47
C MET A 132 1.64 14.59 26.98
N TYR A 133 2.65 15.01 26.23
CA TYR A 133 2.56 15.22 24.79
C TYR A 133 3.65 14.44 24.07
N GLY A 134 3.31 13.79 22.97
CA GLY A 134 4.27 13.23 22.03
C GLY A 134 4.69 14.30 21.03
N MET A 135 5.99 14.37 20.74
CA MET A 135 6.57 15.32 19.79
C MET A 135 7.60 14.65 18.88
N GLY A 136 7.58 14.99 17.59
CA GLY A 136 8.68 14.65 16.70
C GLY A 136 8.51 15.19 15.28
N PRO A 137 9.60 15.28 14.50
CA PRO A 137 9.52 15.60 13.09
C PRO A 137 8.96 14.40 12.33
N MET A 138 7.78 14.56 11.73
CA MET A 138 7.27 13.57 10.79
C MET A 138 7.97 13.82 9.46
N VAL A 139 8.88 12.94 9.07
CA VAL A 139 9.72 13.08 7.86
C VAL A 139 9.15 12.41 6.61
N HIS A 140 7.99 11.75 6.75
CA HIS A 140 7.39 10.97 5.67
C HIS A 140 5.86 10.95 5.79
N PRO A 141 5.10 10.93 4.68
CA PRO A 141 3.64 10.89 4.72
C PRO A 141 3.07 9.72 5.53
N SER A 142 3.75 8.56 5.51
CA SER A 142 3.32 7.39 6.28
C SER A 142 3.42 7.57 7.80
N SER A 143 4.43 8.29 8.32
CA SER A 143 4.57 8.51 9.76
C SER A 143 3.52 9.48 10.27
N TYR A 144 3.29 10.57 9.52
CA TYR A 144 2.20 11.51 9.80
C TYR A 144 0.82 10.84 9.76
N LEU A 145 0.58 9.97 8.77
CA LEU A 145 -0.65 9.16 8.69
C LEU A 145 -0.84 8.24 9.90
N GLN A 146 0.22 7.71 10.51
CA GLN A 146 0.08 6.89 11.71
C GLN A 146 -0.38 7.73 12.89
N VAL A 147 0.13 8.95 13.05
CA VAL A 147 -0.35 9.88 14.08
C VAL A 147 -1.83 10.18 13.84
N ALA A 148 -2.20 10.61 12.64
CA ALA A 148 -3.59 10.89 12.26
C ALA A 148 -4.55 9.69 12.43
N ARG A 149 -4.01 8.47 12.38
CA ARG A 149 -4.79 7.23 12.56
C ARG A 149 -5.07 6.89 14.02
N TYR A 150 -4.18 7.27 14.94
CA TYR A 150 -4.26 6.88 16.36
C TYR A 150 -4.57 8.04 17.30
N VAL A 151 -4.49 9.28 16.81
CA VAL A 151 -4.63 10.48 17.62
C VAL A 151 -5.68 11.38 16.99
N ASP A 152 -6.73 11.67 17.74
CA ASP A 152 -7.85 12.49 17.28
C ASP A 152 -7.50 13.98 17.23
N VAL A 153 -6.62 14.42 18.13
CA VAL A 153 -6.19 15.82 18.28
C VAL A 153 -4.68 15.87 18.21
N PHE A 154 -4.14 16.54 17.19
CA PHE A 154 -2.70 16.75 17.02
C PHE A 154 -2.47 17.98 16.14
N TRP A 155 -1.26 18.52 16.20
CA TRP A 155 -0.89 19.73 15.48
C TRP A 155 0.43 19.54 14.73
N PRO A 156 0.56 20.09 13.52
CA PRO A 156 -0.50 20.74 12.73
C PRO A 156 -1.44 19.70 12.09
N ARG A 157 -2.67 20.09 11.75
CA ARG A 157 -3.67 19.24 11.05
C ARG A 157 -4.41 20.03 9.95
N PRO A 158 -5.02 19.36 8.94
CA PRO A 158 -5.56 20.03 7.75
C PRO A 158 -6.70 21.01 8.03
N ASP A 159 -7.53 20.71 9.02
CA ASP A 159 -8.84 21.36 9.19
C ASP A 159 -8.87 22.37 10.35
N GLU A 160 -7.74 22.56 11.05
CA GLU A 160 -7.69 23.43 12.22
C GLU A 160 -6.31 24.10 12.35
N PRO A 161 -6.26 25.43 12.50
CA PRO A 161 -5.00 26.12 12.74
C PRO A 161 -4.41 25.71 14.10
N VAL A 162 -3.08 25.75 14.19
CA VAL A 162 -2.41 25.53 15.47
C VAL A 162 -2.70 26.71 16.40
N PRO A 163 -3.22 26.49 17.62
CA PRO A 163 -3.41 27.57 18.59
C PRO A 163 -2.09 28.34 18.80
N PRO A 164 -2.09 29.69 18.86
CA PRO A 164 -0.85 30.47 18.87
C PRO A 164 0.13 30.11 19.98
N ASP A 165 -0.37 29.77 21.16
CA ASP A 165 0.44 29.35 22.30
C ASP A 165 0.98 27.93 22.16
N MET A 166 0.19 27.00 21.61
CA MET A 166 0.66 25.67 21.22
C MET A 166 1.74 25.78 20.14
N LEU A 167 1.55 26.65 19.15
CA LEU A 167 2.55 26.91 18.11
C LEU A 167 3.86 27.43 18.74
N GLY A 168 3.77 28.41 19.64
CA GLY A 168 4.91 28.94 20.37
C GLY A 168 5.65 27.84 21.14
N PHE A 169 4.92 26.98 21.86
CA PHE A 169 5.50 25.86 22.60
C PHE A 169 6.17 24.82 21.70
N ILE A 170 5.56 24.48 20.56
CA ILE A 170 6.17 23.55 19.59
C ILE A 170 7.46 24.13 19.03
N VAL A 171 7.48 25.43 18.73
CA VAL A 171 8.66 26.13 18.19
C VAL A 171 9.77 26.20 19.23
N GLU A 172 9.46 26.60 20.46
CA GLU A 172 10.42 26.65 21.58
C GLU A 172 11.08 25.27 21.78
N LEU A 173 10.29 24.21 21.85
CA LEU A 173 10.80 22.85 21.99
C LEU A 173 11.62 22.42 20.76
N ALA A 174 11.21 22.81 19.55
CA ALA A 174 11.95 22.46 18.33
C ALA A 174 13.35 23.10 18.36
N ASP A 175 13.45 24.36 18.80
CA ASP A 175 14.72 25.06 18.96
C ASP A 175 15.57 24.43 20.08
N GLU A 176 14.96 24.13 21.24
CA GLU A 176 15.62 23.43 22.35
C GLU A 176 16.22 22.09 21.91
N PHE A 177 15.47 21.36 21.07
CA PHE A 177 15.87 20.08 20.51
C PHE A 177 16.76 20.20 19.27
N LYS A 178 17.27 21.40 18.97
CA LYS A 178 18.19 21.69 17.84
C LYS A 178 17.61 21.31 16.47
N MET A 179 16.29 21.36 16.30
CA MET A 179 15.62 21.12 15.01
C MET A 179 15.73 22.36 14.13
N ARG A 180 16.74 22.39 13.25
CA ARG A 180 17.06 23.55 12.41
C ARG A 180 15.85 23.98 11.55
N PRO A 181 15.47 25.26 11.51
CA PRO A 181 14.43 25.74 10.62
C PRO A 181 14.85 25.65 9.14
N ILE A 182 13.92 25.25 8.28
CA ILE A 182 14.14 25.17 6.82
C ILE A 182 13.65 26.44 6.13
N ASP A 183 12.52 26.97 6.59
CA ASP A 183 11.87 28.16 6.04
C ASP A 183 11.34 29.01 7.20
N PRO A 184 11.81 30.26 7.38
CA PRO A 184 11.33 31.16 8.43
C PRO A 184 9.81 31.41 8.39
N SER A 185 9.18 31.34 7.22
CA SER A 185 7.72 31.50 7.06
C SER A 185 6.93 30.25 7.46
N ARG A 186 7.61 29.11 7.64
CA ARG A 186 7.02 27.81 8.00
C ARG A 186 7.68 27.27 9.27
N PRO A 187 7.34 27.81 10.45
CA PRO A 187 8.05 27.52 11.70
C PRO A 187 7.99 26.04 12.15
N LEU A 188 7.05 25.26 11.64
CA LEU A 188 6.91 23.82 11.92
C LEU A 188 7.65 22.93 10.92
N LEU A 189 8.16 23.49 9.82
CA LEU A 189 8.99 22.78 8.85
C LEU A 189 10.45 22.87 9.28
N ARG A 190 10.96 21.78 9.84
CA ARG A 190 12.31 21.70 10.40
C ARG A 190 13.08 20.55 9.76
N ALA A 191 14.41 20.66 9.79
CA ALA A 191 15.29 19.54 9.47
C ALA A 191 14.92 18.38 10.40
N GLY A 192 14.44 17.28 9.82
CA GLY A 192 13.92 16.15 10.57
C GLY A 192 14.99 15.09 10.78
N SER A 193 15.18 14.26 9.76
CA SER A 193 16.24 13.25 9.68
C SER A 193 17.05 13.46 8.41
N MET A 194 18.04 12.61 8.17
CA MET A 194 18.75 12.60 6.89
C MET A 194 17.82 12.08 5.77
N PRO A 195 18.12 12.36 4.49
CA PRO A 195 17.27 11.99 3.36
C PRO A 195 16.85 10.51 3.38
N THR A 196 15.56 10.25 3.22
CA THR A 196 15.02 8.90 3.16
C THR A 196 15.29 8.31 1.77
N ARG A 197 15.84 7.09 1.69
CA ARG A 197 16.06 6.40 0.41
C ARG A 197 14.74 5.87 -0.15
N GLU A 198 14.15 6.59 -1.10
CA GLU A 198 12.88 6.25 -1.78
C GLU A 198 13.04 6.09 -3.30
N SER A 199 12.25 5.21 -3.89
CA SER A 199 12.11 5.06 -5.34
C SER A 199 11.20 6.13 -5.96
N ASP A 200 11.32 6.38 -7.27
CA ASP A 200 10.42 7.31 -7.99
C ASP A 200 8.95 6.90 -7.88
N ALA A 201 8.66 5.60 -7.94
CA ALA A 201 7.30 5.07 -7.83
C ALA A 201 6.65 5.36 -6.46
N GLU A 202 7.43 5.29 -5.37
CA GLU A 202 6.95 5.62 -4.03
C GLU A 202 6.63 7.11 -3.89
N ARG A 203 7.46 7.98 -4.47
CA ARG A 203 7.19 9.43 -4.50
C ARG A 203 5.90 9.75 -5.24
N ASP A 204 5.68 9.13 -6.40
CA ASP A 204 4.47 9.34 -7.21
C ASP A 204 3.21 8.80 -6.54
N TYR A 205 3.33 7.71 -5.78
CA TYR A 205 2.22 7.21 -4.96
C TYR A 205 1.78 8.25 -3.93
N TRP A 206 2.72 8.85 -3.18
CA TRP A 206 2.39 9.81 -2.14
C TRP A 206 1.82 11.11 -2.68
N ARG A 207 2.34 11.60 -3.82
CA ARG A 207 1.81 12.78 -4.51
C ARG A 207 0.34 12.62 -4.91
N ARG A 208 -0.09 11.40 -5.26
CA ARG A 208 -1.46 11.07 -5.66
C ARG A 208 -2.31 10.44 -4.55
N CYS A 209 -1.83 10.43 -3.31
CA CYS A 209 -2.54 9.77 -2.22
C CYS A 209 -3.75 10.59 -1.76
N ASP A 210 -4.96 10.06 -1.91
CA ASP A 210 -6.22 10.76 -1.57
C ASP A 210 -6.51 10.88 -0.06
N LYS A 211 -5.64 10.34 0.80
CA LYS A 211 -5.86 10.42 2.25
C LYS A 211 -5.64 11.86 2.73
N PRO A 212 -6.61 12.50 3.42
CA PRO A 212 -6.51 13.91 3.81
C PRO A 212 -5.21 14.29 4.53
N ALA A 213 -4.79 13.48 5.51
CA ALA A 213 -3.54 13.69 6.24
C ALA A 213 -2.29 13.53 5.37
N ALA A 214 -2.31 12.63 4.37
CA ALA A 214 -1.19 12.48 3.44
C ALA A 214 -1.08 13.69 2.49
N ARG A 215 -2.21 14.15 1.93
CA ARG A 215 -2.25 15.35 1.09
C ARG A 215 -1.76 16.58 1.85
N PHE A 216 -2.24 16.76 3.08
CA PHE A 216 -1.79 17.86 3.93
C PHE A 216 -0.29 17.81 4.20
N PHE A 217 0.24 16.64 4.53
CA PHE A 217 1.68 16.46 4.73
C PHE A 217 2.48 16.84 3.49
N VAL A 218 2.10 16.30 2.32
CA VAL A 218 2.81 16.55 1.05
C VAL A 218 2.70 18.03 0.64
N ALA A 219 1.57 18.68 0.87
CA ALA A 219 1.40 20.11 0.58
C ALA A 219 2.27 21.00 1.48
N MET A 220 2.37 20.66 2.77
CA MET A 220 3.18 21.40 3.74
C MET A 220 4.69 21.18 3.55
N ASN A 221 5.08 19.99 3.09
CA ASN A 221 6.47 19.58 2.90
C ASN A 221 6.66 18.83 1.56
N PRO A 222 6.62 19.52 0.41
CA PRO A 222 6.76 18.88 -0.90
C PRO A 222 8.15 18.28 -1.15
N ALA A 223 9.16 18.75 -0.41
CA ALA A 223 10.55 18.31 -0.49
C ALA A 223 10.93 17.29 0.60
N TYR A 224 9.96 16.60 1.23
CA TYR A 224 10.20 15.68 2.35
C TYR A 224 11.26 14.60 2.10
N SER A 225 11.51 14.23 0.83
CA SER A 225 12.58 13.30 0.45
C SER A 225 13.98 13.78 0.83
N GLN A 226 14.17 15.08 1.06
CA GLN A 226 15.42 15.67 1.57
C GLN A 226 15.64 15.41 3.07
N GLY A 227 14.68 14.77 3.75
CA GLY A 227 14.75 14.46 5.19
C GLY A 227 14.11 15.53 6.10
N ASP A 228 13.59 16.60 5.51
CA ASP A 228 12.82 17.62 6.22
C ASP A 228 11.52 17.02 6.78
N GLY A 229 11.11 17.49 7.95
CA GLY A 229 9.94 16.99 8.63
C GLY A 229 9.02 18.09 9.15
N ILE A 230 7.75 17.72 9.28
CA ILE A 230 6.75 18.56 9.95
C ILE A 230 6.78 18.21 11.42
N VAL A 231 7.23 19.14 12.26
CA VAL A 231 7.22 18.98 13.71
C VAL A 231 5.77 18.84 14.17
N THR A 232 5.44 17.65 14.65
CA THR A 232 4.09 17.26 15.02
C THR A 232 4.02 17.04 16.52
N MET A 233 3.00 17.61 17.15
CA MET A 233 2.71 17.53 18.58
C MET A 233 1.33 16.92 18.81
N PHE A 234 1.21 16.00 19.77
CA PHE A 234 -0.06 15.37 20.09
C PHE A 234 -0.16 15.01 21.58
N PRO A 235 -1.33 15.16 22.23
CA PRO A 235 -1.50 14.78 23.62
C PRO A 235 -1.54 13.25 23.75
N ILE A 236 -0.80 12.71 24.71
CA ILE A 236 -0.83 11.30 25.07
C ILE A 236 -1.81 11.14 26.24
N THR A 237 -3.06 10.86 25.91
CA THR A 237 -4.16 10.72 26.89
C THR A 237 -4.44 9.25 27.24
N ALA A 238 -5.08 9.00 28.38
CA ALA A 238 -5.51 7.65 28.75
C ALA A 238 -6.53 7.07 27.75
N SER A 239 -7.37 7.90 27.12
CA SER A 239 -8.28 7.49 26.06
C SER A 239 -7.54 7.06 24.80
N MET A 240 -6.52 7.81 24.36
CA MET A 240 -5.64 7.43 23.24
C MET A 240 -4.99 6.06 23.50
N LEU A 241 -4.37 5.88 24.67
CA LEU A 241 -3.70 4.62 25.03
C LEU A 241 -4.69 3.43 25.05
N ARG A 242 -5.89 3.61 25.62
CA ARG A 242 -6.97 2.61 25.57
C ARG A 242 -7.46 2.33 24.14
N GLY A 243 -7.55 3.36 23.30
CA GLY A 243 -7.91 3.23 21.88
C GLY A 243 -6.93 2.35 21.12
N ILE A 244 -5.63 2.60 21.28
CA ILE A 244 -4.55 1.78 20.71
C ILE A 244 -4.63 0.34 21.24
N ALA A 245 -4.74 0.17 22.56
CA ALA A 245 -4.81 -1.15 23.19
C ALA A 245 -6.02 -1.97 22.68
N SER A 246 -7.22 -1.37 22.69
CA SER A 246 -8.45 -2.03 22.24
C SER A 246 -8.36 -2.41 20.76
N ARG A 247 -7.70 -1.60 19.93
CA ARG A 247 -7.48 -1.93 18.53
C ARG A 247 -6.54 -3.13 18.36
N ILE A 248 -5.43 -3.19 19.11
CA ILE A 248 -4.53 -4.34 19.10
C ILE A 248 -5.27 -5.61 19.54
N VAL A 249 -6.08 -5.52 20.59
CA VAL A 249 -6.92 -6.62 21.06
C VAL A 249 -7.93 -7.03 19.99
N ARG A 250 -8.65 -6.09 19.37
CA ARG A 250 -9.57 -6.37 18.26
C ARG A 250 -8.88 -6.98 17.06
N GLU A 251 -7.69 -6.54 16.68
CA GLU A 251 -6.92 -7.11 15.57
C GLU A 251 -6.37 -8.51 15.90
N ARG A 252 -6.11 -8.82 17.18
CA ARG A 252 -5.78 -10.18 17.63
C ARG A 252 -7.00 -11.07 17.71
N ALA A 253 -8.10 -10.56 18.28
CA ALA A 253 -9.38 -11.25 18.35
C ALA A 253 -9.88 -11.54 16.93
N ALA A 254 -9.82 -10.58 16.00
CA ALA A 254 -10.13 -10.79 14.60
C ALA A 254 -9.23 -11.86 13.96
N ARG A 255 -7.94 -11.94 14.31
CA ARG A 255 -7.04 -13.01 13.81
C ARG A 255 -7.32 -14.38 14.44
N LEU A 256 -7.71 -14.43 15.71
CA LEU A 256 -8.16 -15.63 16.39
C LEU A 256 -9.52 -16.09 15.84
N VAL A 257 -10.42 -15.16 15.59
CA VAL A 257 -11.72 -15.35 14.94
C VAL A 257 -11.51 -15.74 13.48
N GLU A 258 -10.57 -15.17 12.74
CA GLU A 258 -10.21 -15.59 11.38
C GLU A 258 -9.55 -16.98 11.39
N GLY A 259 -8.73 -17.31 12.39
CA GLY A 259 -8.15 -18.65 12.56
C GLY A 259 -9.18 -19.71 12.96
N THR A 260 -10.13 -19.36 13.82
CA THR A 260 -11.25 -20.23 14.23
C THR A 260 -12.35 -20.27 13.19
N LEU A 261 -12.60 -19.21 12.41
CA LEU A 261 -13.43 -19.24 11.21
C LEU A 261 -12.74 -20.04 10.12
N ALA A 262 -11.43 -19.92 9.91
CA ALA A 262 -10.71 -20.76 8.95
C ALA A 262 -10.73 -22.24 9.38
N ALA A 263 -10.76 -22.52 10.69
CA ALA A 263 -10.96 -23.87 11.22
C ALA A 263 -12.44 -24.33 11.15
N ALA A 264 -13.41 -23.45 11.40
CA ALA A 264 -14.83 -23.74 11.33
C ALA A 264 -15.37 -23.77 9.89
N GLN A 265 -14.72 -23.08 8.96
CA GLN A 265 -14.91 -23.17 7.50
C GLN A 265 -14.37 -24.50 6.95
N ARG A 266 -13.54 -25.23 7.72
CA ARG A 266 -13.21 -26.64 7.41
C ARG A 266 -14.27 -27.62 7.92
N LEU A 267 -15.29 -27.16 8.65
CA LEU A 267 -16.44 -27.99 9.02
C LEU A 267 -17.48 -27.95 7.88
N PRO A 268 -17.83 -29.10 7.28
CA PRO A 268 -18.67 -29.16 6.08
C PRO A 268 -20.09 -28.60 6.26
N LEU A 269 -20.57 -28.43 7.49
CA LEU A 269 -21.92 -27.90 7.79
C LEU A 269 -21.98 -26.36 7.76
N VAL A 270 -20.94 -25.68 8.26
CA VAL A 270 -20.91 -24.20 8.38
C VAL A 270 -20.60 -23.55 7.03
N GLU A 271 -19.78 -24.20 6.21
CA GLU A 271 -19.58 -23.84 4.79
C GLU A 271 -20.89 -23.81 4.00
N ARG A 272 -21.85 -24.68 4.33
CA ARG A 272 -23.10 -24.84 3.57
C ARG A 272 -24.19 -23.83 3.98
N LEU A 273 -24.13 -23.29 5.20
CA LEU A 273 -25.20 -22.46 5.79
C LEU A 273 -25.00 -20.94 5.64
N LEU A 274 -23.76 -20.45 5.43
CA LEU A 274 -23.48 -19.00 5.39
C LEU A 274 -23.04 -18.43 4.02
N ARG A 275 -22.90 -19.25 2.98
CA ARG A 275 -22.27 -18.83 1.71
C ARG A 275 -23.08 -17.83 0.86
N PRO A 276 -24.33 -18.07 0.41
CA PRO A 276 -24.88 -17.27 -0.69
C PRO A 276 -25.25 -15.84 -0.30
N ARG A 277 -25.85 -15.60 0.88
CA ARG A 277 -26.31 -14.25 1.27
C ARG A 277 -25.16 -13.30 1.61
N ALA A 278 -24.14 -13.79 2.32
CA ALA A 278 -22.98 -12.98 2.68
C ALA A 278 -22.10 -12.71 1.45
N VAL A 279 -21.87 -13.71 0.60
CA VAL A 279 -21.18 -13.55 -0.68
C VAL A 279 -21.93 -12.59 -1.59
N ARG A 280 -23.26 -12.72 -1.69
CA ARG A 280 -24.09 -11.81 -2.49
C ARG A 280 -23.89 -10.36 -2.10
N ARG A 281 -23.93 -10.04 -0.79
CA ARG A 281 -23.68 -8.67 -0.30
C ARG A 281 -22.29 -8.15 -0.69
N GLN A 282 -21.27 -9.02 -0.72
CA GLN A 282 -19.91 -8.65 -1.12
C GLN A 282 -19.77 -8.46 -2.63
N LEU A 283 -20.48 -9.27 -3.43
CA LEU A 283 -20.55 -9.09 -4.88
C LEU A 283 -21.31 -7.81 -5.24
N GLU A 284 -22.43 -7.53 -4.58
CA GLU A 284 -23.23 -6.31 -4.76
C GLU A 284 -22.43 -5.04 -4.44
N ALA A 285 -21.53 -5.08 -3.46
CA ALA A 285 -20.65 -3.97 -3.11
C ALA A 285 -19.51 -3.73 -4.13
N ALA A 286 -19.27 -4.65 -5.07
CA ALA A 286 -18.27 -4.47 -6.11
C ALA A 286 -18.86 -3.61 -7.25
N PRO A 287 -18.27 -2.45 -7.58
CA PRO A 287 -18.86 -1.53 -8.57
C PRO A 287 -19.16 -2.18 -9.93
N LEU A 288 -18.30 -3.10 -10.38
CA LEU A 288 -18.45 -3.81 -11.65
C LEU A 288 -19.63 -4.81 -11.66
N LEU A 289 -20.10 -5.22 -10.48
CA LEU A 289 -21.17 -6.21 -10.32
C LEU A 289 -22.47 -5.60 -9.77
N ALA A 290 -22.44 -4.34 -9.30
CA ALA A 290 -23.59 -3.66 -8.70
C ALA A 290 -24.80 -3.52 -9.64
N GLY A 291 -24.57 -3.47 -10.96
CA GLY A 291 -25.63 -3.35 -11.97
C GLY A 291 -26.21 -4.69 -12.46
N LEU A 292 -25.80 -5.82 -11.89
CA LEU A 292 -26.32 -7.13 -12.28
C LEU A 292 -27.73 -7.37 -11.73
N ALA A 293 -28.58 -8.02 -12.52
CA ALA A 293 -29.88 -8.48 -12.06
C ALA A 293 -29.73 -9.44 -10.86
N ASP A 294 -30.66 -9.38 -9.92
CA ASP A 294 -30.68 -10.21 -8.70
C ASP A 294 -30.46 -11.70 -8.97
N GLY A 295 -31.05 -12.21 -10.06
CA GLY A 295 -30.89 -13.60 -10.48
C GLY A 295 -29.46 -13.96 -10.89
N ASP A 296 -28.72 -13.04 -11.51
CA ASP A 296 -27.33 -13.25 -11.91
C ASP A 296 -26.37 -13.14 -10.73
N LEU A 297 -26.56 -12.15 -9.84
CA LEU A 297 -25.80 -12.06 -8.59
C LEU A 297 -25.97 -13.31 -7.73
N ARG A 298 -27.20 -13.85 -7.67
CA ARG A 298 -27.49 -15.10 -6.96
C ARG A 298 -26.75 -16.28 -7.58
N ARG A 299 -26.77 -16.43 -8.91
CA ARG A 299 -26.03 -17.48 -9.62
C ARG A 299 -24.52 -17.41 -9.36
N LEU A 300 -23.93 -16.22 -9.37
CA LEU A 300 -22.52 -16.04 -9.02
C LEU A 300 -22.25 -16.39 -7.56
N ALA A 301 -23.09 -15.91 -6.63
CA ALA A 301 -22.93 -16.15 -5.21
C ALA A 301 -23.06 -17.64 -4.82
N GLU A 302 -23.91 -18.40 -5.51
CA GLU A 302 -24.09 -19.84 -5.30
C GLU A 302 -22.87 -20.65 -5.76
N ARG A 303 -22.10 -20.15 -6.73
CA ARG A 303 -20.89 -20.81 -7.27
C ARG A 303 -19.60 -20.32 -6.64
N ALA A 304 -19.64 -19.21 -5.92
CA ALA A 304 -18.46 -18.58 -5.38
C ALA A 304 -18.02 -19.18 -4.02
N THR A 305 -16.73 -19.10 -3.76
CA THR A 305 -16.10 -19.53 -2.50
C THR A 305 -15.32 -18.38 -1.87
N ILE A 306 -15.10 -18.45 -0.56
CA ILE A 306 -14.29 -17.45 0.16
C ILE A 306 -12.87 -17.96 0.29
N VAL A 307 -11.90 -17.11 -0.05
CA VAL A 307 -10.47 -17.38 0.11
C VAL A 307 -9.89 -16.36 1.08
N ALA A 308 -9.31 -16.85 2.19
CA ALA A 308 -8.56 -16.02 3.13
C ALA A 308 -7.07 -16.06 2.78
N LEU A 309 -6.46 -14.89 2.64
CA LEU A 309 -5.08 -14.70 2.23
C LEU A 309 -4.31 -13.86 3.27
N PRO A 310 -3.44 -14.47 4.08
CA PRO A 310 -2.48 -13.78 4.94
C PRO A 310 -1.65 -12.69 4.24
N ALA A 311 -1.28 -11.65 4.98
CA ALA A 311 -0.40 -10.60 4.47
C ALA A 311 0.93 -11.17 3.96
N GLY A 312 1.34 -10.75 2.76
CA GLY A 312 2.55 -11.19 2.09
C GLY A 312 2.44 -12.52 1.35
N GLN A 313 1.32 -13.24 1.46
CA GLN A 313 1.13 -14.48 0.73
C GLN A 313 0.74 -14.21 -0.73
N THR A 314 1.40 -14.92 -1.65
CA THR A 314 1.06 -14.93 -3.08
C THR A 314 -0.16 -15.81 -3.32
N LEU A 315 -1.15 -15.29 -4.05
CA LEU A 315 -2.34 -16.01 -4.47
C LEU A 315 -2.05 -16.90 -5.69
N PHE A 316 -1.40 -16.34 -6.71
CA PHE A 316 -0.92 -17.03 -7.90
C PHE A 316 0.23 -16.25 -8.54
N HIS A 317 1.04 -16.95 -9.34
CA HIS A 317 2.16 -16.39 -10.09
C HIS A 317 1.77 -16.14 -11.56
N ALA A 318 2.48 -15.21 -12.19
CA ALA A 318 2.41 -15.04 -13.64
C ALA A 318 2.82 -16.35 -14.34
N GLY A 319 2.07 -16.75 -15.36
CA GLY A 319 2.24 -18.03 -16.06
C GLY A 319 1.41 -19.17 -15.46
N ASP A 320 0.87 -19.04 -14.25
CA ASP A 320 0.03 -20.09 -13.68
C ASP A 320 -1.23 -20.31 -14.52
N ALA A 321 -1.71 -21.55 -14.56
CA ALA A 321 -3.05 -21.84 -15.07
C ALA A 321 -4.09 -21.36 -14.04
N GLY A 322 -5.21 -20.82 -14.51
CA GLY A 322 -6.32 -20.48 -13.63
C GLY A 322 -7.47 -19.83 -14.38
N ASP A 323 -8.66 -20.36 -14.15
CA ASP A 323 -9.90 -19.92 -14.81
C ASP A 323 -10.77 -19.07 -13.87
N GLU A 324 -10.30 -18.71 -12.69
CA GLU A 324 -11.15 -18.07 -11.68
C GLU A 324 -10.95 -16.56 -11.62
N VAL A 325 -12.05 -15.87 -11.31
CA VAL A 325 -12.11 -14.43 -11.08
C VAL A 325 -12.22 -14.17 -9.58
N TYR A 326 -11.61 -13.11 -9.11
CA TYR A 326 -11.58 -12.74 -7.70
C TYR A 326 -12.15 -11.35 -7.48
N VAL A 327 -12.94 -11.19 -6.41
CA VAL A 327 -13.35 -9.90 -5.88
C VAL A 327 -12.74 -9.72 -4.50
N VAL A 328 -12.12 -8.58 -4.23
CA VAL A 328 -11.60 -8.26 -2.89
C VAL A 328 -12.78 -7.89 -1.98
N ALA A 329 -13.18 -8.77 -1.06
CA ALA A 329 -14.22 -8.46 -0.08
C ALA A 329 -13.68 -7.52 1.02
N ARG A 330 -12.45 -7.76 1.47
CA ARG A 330 -11.77 -6.97 2.51
C ARG A 330 -10.27 -7.12 2.35
N GLY A 331 -9.51 -6.05 2.56
CA GLY A 331 -8.05 -6.08 2.50
C GLY A 331 -7.49 -5.38 1.25
N ALA A 332 -6.29 -5.78 0.82
CA ALA A 332 -5.66 -5.25 -0.38
C ALA A 332 -4.64 -6.24 -0.95
N VAL A 333 -4.58 -6.34 -2.27
CA VAL A 333 -3.60 -7.15 -3.01
C VAL A 333 -2.74 -6.27 -3.92
N ALA A 334 -1.50 -6.67 -4.15
CA ALA A 334 -0.60 -6.08 -5.13
C ALA A 334 -0.52 -6.98 -6.35
N VAL A 335 -0.66 -6.39 -7.54
CA VAL A 335 -0.43 -7.02 -8.84
C VAL A 335 1.02 -6.72 -9.22
N VAL A 336 1.81 -7.75 -9.49
CA VAL A 336 3.26 -7.62 -9.73
C VAL A 336 3.69 -8.37 -10.99
N ALA A 337 4.60 -7.76 -11.76
CA ALA A 337 5.28 -8.40 -12.88
C ALA A 337 6.79 -8.35 -12.65
N GLY A 338 7.40 -9.50 -12.39
CA GLY A 338 8.77 -9.55 -11.91
C GLY A 338 8.91 -8.87 -10.55
N GLU A 339 9.81 -7.89 -10.43
CA GLU A 339 10.04 -7.11 -9.22
C GLU A 339 9.21 -5.82 -9.15
N GLU A 340 8.48 -5.48 -10.23
CA GLU A 340 7.70 -4.25 -10.34
C GLU A 340 6.26 -4.44 -9.86
N MET A 341 5.78 -3.51 -9.03
CA MET A 341 4.37 -3.43 -8.66
C MET A 341 3.59 -2.67 -9.75
N LEU A 342 2.72 -3.40 -10.45
CA LEU A 342 1.87 -2.84 -11.52
C LEU A 342 0.66 -2.10 -10.95
N ASP A 343 0.06 -2.66 -9.89
CA ASP A 343 -1.16 -2.14 -9.28
C ASP A 343 -1.33 -2.56 -7.82
N GLN A 344 -2.18 -1.84 -7.10
CA GLN A 344 -2.69 -2.25 -5.79
C GLN A 344 -4.21 -2.16 -5.76
N LEU A 345 -4.86 -3.32 -5.55
CA LEU A 345 -6.31 -3.46 -5.59
C LEU A 345 -6.87 -3.57 -4.17
N GLY A 346 -7.81 -2.68 -3.84
CA GLY A 346 -8.52 -2.66 -2.56
C GLY A 346 -9.89 -3.36 -2.60
N ALA A 347 -10.66 -3.25 -1.52
CA ALA A 347 -12.01 -3.80 -1.43
C ALA A 347 -12.92 -3.34 -2.59
N GLY A 348 -13.75 -4.24 -3.09
CA GLY A 348 -14.62 -4.04 -4.25
C GLY A 348 -13.93 -4.26 -5.61
N ALA A 349 -12.60 -4.32 -5.65
CA ALA A 349 -11.87 -4.53 -6.91
C ALA A 349 -12.00 -5.98 -7.42
N LEU A 350 -12.14 -6.12 -8.75
CA LEU A 350 -12.19 -7.39 -9.46
C LEU A 350 -10.90 -7.62 -10.26
N PHE A 351 -10.38 -8.85 -10.21
CA PHE A 351 -9.18 -9.24 -10.95
C PHE A 351 -9.17 -10.72 -11.34
N GLY A 352 -8.23 -11.09 -12.22
CA GLY A 352 -8.11 -12.44 -12.75
C GLY A 352 -9.01 -12.73 -13.95
N GLU A 353 -9.74 -11.71 -14.42
CA GLU A 353 -10.65 -11.75 -15.55
C GLU A 353 -9.95 -12.11 -16.86
N ILE A 354 -8.72 -11.61 -17.11
CA ILE A 354 -8.04 -11.85 -18.40
C ILE A 354 -7.91 -13.36 -18.64
N ALA A 355 -7.44 -14.10 -17.65
CA ALA A 355 -7.28 -15.55 -17.77
C ALA A 355 -8.63 -16.26 -17.92
N ALA A 356 -9.65 -15.82 -17.16
CA ALA A 356 -11.01 -16.37 -17.24
C ALA A 356 -11.73 -16.07 -18.57
N LEU A 357 -11.37 -14.99 -19.25
CA LEU A 357 -11.95 -14.59 -20.54
C LEU A 357 -11.22 -15.21 -21.72
N THR A 358 -9.89 -15.24 -21.68
CA THR A 358 -9.03 -15.74 -22.77
C THR A 358 -8.81 -17.25 -22.73
N GLY A 359 -9.17 -17.92 -21.63
CA GLY A 359 -8.72 -19.30 -21.36
C GLY A 359 -7.19 -19.43 -21.19
N GLY A 360 -6.50 -18.30 -21.04
CA GLY A 360 -5.04 -18.23 -20.98
C GLY A 360 -4.45 -18.35 -19.57
N ARG A 361 -3.12 -18.19 -19.48
CA ARG A 361 -2.38 -18.17 -18.21
C ARG A 361 -2.49 -16.81 -17.52
N ARG A 362 -2.26 -16.79 -16.19
CA ARG A 362 -2.20 -15.55 -15.40
C ARG A 362 -1.12 -14.61 -15.96
N LYS A 363 -1.47 -13.37 -16.28
CA LYS A 363 -0.54 -12.39 -16.90
C LYS A 363 0.44 -11.77 -15.89
N ALA A 364 -0.01 -11.61 -14.64
CA ALA A 364 0.77 -11.05 -13.55
C ALA A 364 0.62 -11.92 -12.30
N SER A 365 1.55 -11.79 -11.36
CA SER A 365 1.41 -12.43 -10.03
C SER A 365 0.58 -11.53 -9.12
N VAL A 366 -0.13 -12.11 -8.18
CA VAL A 366 -0.94 -11.36 -7.20
C VAL A 366 -0.58 -11.81 -5.79
N ARG A 367 -0.31 -10.86 -4.88
CA ARG A 367 -0.03 -11.15 -3.47
C ARG A 367 -0.78 -10.22 -2.51
N ALA A 368 -1.14 -10.72 -1.34
CA ALA A 368 -1.75 -9.89 -0.30
C ALA A 368 -0.75 -8.86 0.24
N VAL A 369 -1.17 -7.59 0.33
CA VAL A 369 -0.42 -6.51 1.00
C VAL A 369 -0.71 -6.52 2.50
N ILE A 370 -1.98 -6.73 2.84
CA ILE A 370 -2.51 -6.90 4.21
C ILE A 370 -3.37 -8.17 4.26
N PRO A 371 -3.79 -8.67 5.45
CA PRO A 371 -4.71 -9.81 5.50
C PRO A 371 -5.95 -9.51 4.65
N THR A 372 -6.24 -10.40 3.72
CA THR A 372 -7.21 -10.17 2.65
C THR A 372 -8.21 -11.32 2.56
N THR A 373 -9.47 -10.99 2.33
CA THR A 373 -10.54 -11.94 2.05
C THR A 373 -11.01 -11.70 0.62
N LEU A 374 -11.02 -12.76 -0.18
CA LEU A 374 -11.43 -12.76 -1.57
C LEU A 374 -12.70 -13.58 -1.75
N VAL A 375 -13.58 -13.13 -2.63
CA VAL A 375 -14.62 -13.97 -3.23
C VAL A 375 -14.05 -14.55 -4.52
N LYS A 376 -13.84 -15.86 -4.55
CA LYS A 376 -13.38 -16.61 -5.73
C LYS A 376 -14.59 -17.11 -6.50
N ILE A 377 -14.68 -16.75 -7.77
CA ILE A 377 -15.77 -17.12 -8.66
C ILE A 377 -15.21 -17.96 -9.81
N PRO A 378 -15.74 -19.17 -10.07
CA PRO A 378 -15.35 -19.95 -11.24
C PRO A 378 -15.62 -19.18 -12.54
N GLY A 379 -14.67 -19.19 -13.49
CA GLY A 379 -14.79 -18.47 -14.76
C GLY A 379 -15.99 -18.91 -15.57
N GLU A 380 -16.33 -20.19 -15.54
CA GLU A 380 -17.55 -20.74 -16.14
C GLU A 380 -18.83 -20.02 -15.68
N ALA A 381 -18.90 -19.64 -14.40
CA ALA A 381 -20.05 -18.98 -13.81
C ALA A 381 -20.09 -17.51 -14.25
N VAL A 382 -18.93 -16.85 -14.31
CA VAL A 382 -18.79 -15.49 -14.84
C VAL A 382 -19.21 -15.46 -16.31
N ARG A 383 -18.65 -16.34 -17.15
CA ARG A 383 -18.99 -16.47 -18.58
C ARG A 383 -20.46 -16.75 -18.82
N ALA A 384 -21.12 -17.51 -17.94
CA ALA A 384 -22.55 -17.77 -18.05
C ALA A 384 -23.42 -16.52 -17.82
N VAL A 385 -23.01 -15.64 -16.90
CA VAL A 385 -23.68 -14.36 -16.64
C VAL A 385 -23.37 -13.33 -17.73
N MET A 386 -22.12 -13.29 -18.22
CA MET A 386 -21.73 -12.38 -19.30
C MET A 386 -22.58 -12.54 -20.57
N ARG A 387 -23.04 -13.76 -20.88
CA ARG A 387 -23.92 -14.00 -22.05
C ARG A 387 -25.30 -13.35 -21.95
N ARG A 388 -25.66 -12.80 -20.78
CA ARG A 388 -27.02 -12.37 -20.44
C ARG A 388 -27.14 -10.87 -20.11
N GLY A 389 -26.07 -10.08 -20.22
CA GLY A 389 -26.13 -8.65 -19.88
C GLY A 389 -24.81 -7.86 -19.97
N PRO A 390 -24.79 -6.60 -19.50
CA PRO A 390 -23.71 -5.63 -19.72
C PRO A 390 -22.40 -5.95 -18.99
N LEU A 391 -22.39 -6.94 -18.09
CA LEU A 391 -21.18 -7.40 -17.40
C LEU A 391 -20.12 -7.91 -18.39
N GLY A 392 -20.55 -8.54 -19.48
CA GLY A 392 -19.62 -9.03 -20.51
C GLY A 392 -18.77 -7.90 -21.09
N ASP A 393 -19.40 -6.77 -21.36
CA ASP A 393 -18.75 -5.59 -21.92
C ASP A 393 -17.82 -4.95 -20.90
N ALA A 394 -18.29 -4.76 -19.67
CA ALA A 394 -17.50 -4.16 -18.60
C ALA A 394 -16.23 -4.98 -18.26
N LEU A 395 -16.34 -6.31 -18.25
CA LEU A 395 -15.19 -7.20 -18.06
C LEU A 395 -14.26 -7.21 -19.28
N GLY A 396 -14.82 -7.18 -20.49
CA GLY A 396 -14.06 -7.09 -21.74
C GLY A 396 -13.25 -5.81 -21.84
N GLU A 397 -13.86 -4.65 -21.55
CA GLU A 397 -13.20 -3.35 -21.51
C GLU A 397 -12.10 -3.29 -20.45
N MET A 398 -12.36 -3.83 -19.25
CA MET A 398 -11.35 -3.89 -18.20
C MET A 398 -10.15 -4.78 -18.60
N ALA A 399 -10.42 -5.95 -19.20
CA ALA A 399 -9.39 -6.86 -19.70
C ALA A 399 -8.58 -6.21 -20.83
N ALA A 400 -9.27 -5.53 -21.76
CA ALA A 400 -8.67 -4.82 -22.88
C ALA A 400 -7.74 -3.69 -22.44
N ALA A 401 -8.17 -2.84 -21.52
CA ALA A 401 -7.35 -1.76 -20.99
C ALA A 401 -6.08 -2.30 -20.32
N ARG A 402 -6.19 -3.39 -19.56
CA ARG A 402 -5.05 -4.05 -18.90
C ARG A 402 -4.11 -4.73 -19.91
N LEU A 403 -4.65 -5.39 -20.93
CA LEU A 403 -3.85 -6.00 -22.00
C LEU A 403 -3.13 -4.94 -22.85
N PHE A 404 -3.76 -3.79 -23.07
CA PHE A 404 -3.15 -2.67 -23.76
C PHE A 404 -1.98 -2.07 -22.96
N ASP A 405 -2.18 -1.87 -21.65
CA ASP A 405 -1.11 -1.45 -20.73
C ASP A 405 0.07 -2.43 -20.74
N ASP A 406 -0.22 -3.73 -20.67
CA ASP A 406 0.78 -4.80 -20.75
C ASP A 406 1.53 -4.80 -22.11
N HIS A 407 0.80 -4.66 -23.23
CA HIS A 407 1.36 -4.64 -24.58
C HIS A 407 2.32 -3.46 -24.78
N LEU A 408 1.90 -2.26 -24.39
CA LEU A 408 2.70 -1.04 -24.51
C LEU A 408 3.93 -1.03 -23.59
N ARG A 409 3.84 -1.66 -22.41
CA ARG A 409 5.02 -1.87 -21.54
C ARG A 409 6.06 -2.77 -22.18
N ALA A 410 5.63 -3.79 -22.92
CA ALA A 410 6.50 -4.75 -23.59
C ALA A 410 7.14 -4.18 -24.86
N SER A 411 6.45 -3.29 -25.59
CA SER A 411 6.88 -2.82 -26.92
C SER A 411 7.92 -1.71 -26.93
N GLY A 412 8.43 -1.25 -25.78
CA GLY A 412 9.58 -0.35 -25.65
C GLY A 412 9.35 1.11 -26.07
N ARG A 413 8.70 1.34 -27.22
CA ARG A 413 8.45 2.65 -27.84
C ARG A 413 7.52 3.57 -27.03
N HIS A 414 6.73 2.99 -26.13
CA HIS A 414 5.78 3.70 -25.27
C HIS A 414 6.03 3.45 -23.77
N ARG A 415 7.21 2.94 -23.41
CA ARG A 415 7.58 2.62 -22.03
C ARG A 415 7.65 3.86 -21.13
N GLN A 416 7.97 5.01 -21.72
CA GLN A 416 8.06 6.32 -21.07
C GLN A 416 6.70 6.89 -20.66
N LEU A 417 5.58 6.42 -21.23
CA LEU A 417 4.25 6.82 -20.79
C LEU A 417 3.95 6.21 -19.42
N GLY A 418 3.36 6.97 -18.50
CA GLY A 418 2.85 6.42 -17.25
C GLY A 418 1.67 5.46 -17.50
N ARG A 419 1.42 4.55 -16.55
CA ARG A 419 0.29 3.61 -16.63
C ARG A 419 -1.05 4.31 -16.83
N GLU A 420 -1.28 5.42 -16.13
CA GLU A 420 -2.48 6.22 -16.25
C GLU A 420 -2.68 6.77 -17.66
N ALA A 421 -1.62 7.34 -18.26
CA ALA A 421 -1.66 7.81 -19.64
C ALA A 421 -1.99 6.68 -20.64
N ARG A 422 -1.44 5.48 -20.43
CA ARG A 422 -1.74 4.31 -21.28
C ARG A 422 -3.18 3.82 -21.12
N ILE A 423 -3.71 3.80 -19.90
CA ILE A 423 -5.11 3.43 -19.64
C ILE A 423 -6.08 4.49 -20.18
N THR A 424 -5.76 5.77 -20.02
CA THR A 424 -6.54 6.88 -20.60
C THR A 424 -6.54 6.82 -22.12
N TRP A 425 -5.39 6.50 -22.73
CA TRP A 425 -5.30 6.29 -24.16
C TRP A 425 -6.14 5.10 -24.64
N ALA A 426 -6.14 3.97 -23.93
CA ALA A 426 -7.06 2.88 -24.24
C ALA A 426 -8.52 3.34 -24.19
N ARG A 427 -8.88 4.16 -23.18
CA ARG A 427 -10.24 4.67 -22.97
C ARG A 427 -10.68 5.73 -23.98
N SER A 428 -9.76 6.39 -24.69
CA SER A 428 -10.12 7.31 -25.78
C SER A 428 -10.58 6.59 -27.05
N GLY A 429 -10.48 5.25 -27.06
CA GLY A 429 -10.89 4.45 -28.20
C GLY A 429 -12.39 4.52 -28.48
N ARG A 430 -12.76 4.33 -29.75
CA ARG A 430 -14.16 4.23 -30.19
C ARG A 430 -14.56 2.78 -30.38
N LEU A 431 -15.69 2.41 -29.80
CA LEU A 431 -16.28 1.08 -29.92
C LEU A 431 -16.98 0.92 -31.27
N ALA A 432 -16.75 -0.22 -31.92
CA ALA A 432 -17.43 -0.63 -33.14
C ALA A 432 -17.86 -2.10 -33.03
N GLU A 433 -18.97 -2.44 -33.69
CA GLU A 433 -19.35 -3.82 -33.98
C GLU A 433 -19.00 -4.15 -35.42
N LEU A 434 -18.45 -5.34 -35.62
CA LEU A 434 -18.11 -5.91 -36.91
C LEU A 434 -18.98 -7.15 -37.13
N GLU A 435 -19.65 -7.18 -38.27
CA GLU A 435 -20.37 -8.37 -38.71
C GLU A 435 -19.42 -9.48 -39.18
N PRO A 436 -19.80 -10.76 -39.11
CA PRO A 436 -19.02 -11.84 -39.69
C PRO A 436 -18.66 -11.55 -41.16
N GLY A 437 -17.38 -11.68 -41.50
CA GLY A 437 -16.83 -11.37 -42.83
C GLY A 437 -16.43 -9.91 -43.04
N ALA A 438 -16.76 -8.99 -42.12
CA ALA A 438 -16.33 -7.60 -42.22
C ALA A 438 -14.80 -7.49 -42.24
N ARG A 439 -14.26 -6.78 -43.23
CA ARG A 439 -12.83 -6.55 -43.40
C ARG A 439 -12.49 -5.11 -43.08
N LEU A 440 -11.53 -4.92 -42.18
CA LEU A 440 -10.94 -3.63 -41.84
C LEU A 440 -9.54 -3.51 -42.48
N ARG A 441 -9.28 -2.39 -43.15
CA ARG A 441 -7.99 -2.02 -43.75
C ARG A 441 -7.76 -0.52 -43.57
N GLY A 442 -6.51 -0.11 -43.34
CA GLY A 442 -6.13 1.31 -43.37
C GLY A 442 -6.92 2.20 -42.42
N THR A 443 -7.11 1.77 -41.16
CA THR A 443 -7.83 2.55 -40.16
C THR A 443 -6.97 3.69 -39.61
N ASP A 444 -7.57 4.81 -39.21
CA ASP A 444 -6.89 5.89 -38.47
C ASP A 444 -6.48 5.48 -37.03
N ALA A 445 -6.89 4.28 -36.60
CA ALA A 445 -6.53 3.73 -35.30
C ALA A 445 -5.06 3.27 -35.29
N ALA A 446 -4.32 3.62 -34.25
CA ALA A 446 -2.99 3.06 -34.02
C ALA A 446 -3.07 1.63 -33.48
N PHE A 447 -4.11 1.34 -32.69
CA PHE A 447 -4.36 0.01 -32.16
C PHE A 447 -5.83 -0.36 -32.25
N SER A 448 -6.11 -1.65 -32.25
CA SER A 448 -7.46 -2.15 -32.06
C SER A 448 -7.46 -3.27 -31.04
N ILE A 449 -8.40 -3.20 -30.11
CA ILE A 449 -8.55 -4.20 -29.07
C ILE A 449 -9.86 -4.91 -29.33
N VAL A 450 -9.77 -6.18 -29.74
CA VAL A 450 -10.96 -7.01 -29.92
C VAL A 450 -11.43 -7.39 -28.52
N LEU A 451 -12.63 -6.95 -28.14
CA LEU A 451 -13.23 -7.20 -26.82
C LEU A 451 -14.02 -8.52 -26.81
N ARG A 452 -14.61 -8.88 -27.95
CA ARG A 452 -15.42 -10.08 -28.15
C ARG A 452 -15.37 -10.54 -29.60
N GLY A 453 -15.49 -11.85 -29.81
CA GLY A 453 -15.51 -12.47 -31.13
C GLY A 453 -14.14 -12.93 -31.58
N ASP A 454 -14.10 -13.55 -32.76
CA ASP A 454 -12.89 -14.09 -33.36
C ASP A 454 -12.53 -13.28 -34.61
N VAL A 455 -11.24 -13.02 -34.79
CA VAL A 455 -10.72 -12.28 -35.94
C VAL A 455 -9.57 -13.03 -36.60
N LEU A 456 -9.44 -12.84 -37.91
CA LEU A 456 -8.25 -13.18 -38.69
C LEU A 456 -7.45 -11.90 -38.94
N ILE A 457 -6.19 -11.91 -38.56
CA ILE A 457 -5.26 -10.79 -38.73
C ILE A 457 -4.29 -11.18 -39.85
N GLU A 458 -4.32 -10.45 -40.96
CA GLU A 458 -3.35 -10.59 -42.05
C GLU A 458 -2.35 -9.44 -41.94
N GLN A 459 -1.06 -9.74 -41.83
CA GLN A 459 -0.02 -8.72 -41.73
C GLN A 459 1.26 -9.25 -42.35
N ASP A 460 1.85 -8.49 -43.28
CA ASP A 460 3.11 -8.82 -43.97
C ASP A 460 3.14 -10.23 -44.60
N GLY A 461 1.99 -10.69 -45.12
CA GLY A 461 1.83 -12.00 -45.75
C GLY A 461 1.56 -13.16 -44.77
N ALA A 462 1.65 -12.94 -43.46
CA ALA A 462 1.24 -13.90 -42.44
C ALA A 462 -0.24 -13.73 -42.10
N GLN A 463 -0.95 -14.85 -41.86
CA GLN A 463 -2.31 -14.86 -41.34
C GLN A 463 -2.33 -15.48 -39.93
N LEU A 464 -2.91 -14.77 -38.97
CA LEU A 464 -3.04 -15.19 -37.58
C LEU A 464 -4.52 -15.16 -37.18
N SER A 465 -5.07 -16.30 -36.78
CA SER A 465 -6.38 -16.34 -36.13
C SER A 465 -6.21 -15.99 -34.65
N ALA A 466 -7.03 -15.06 -34.14
CA ALA A 466 -7.00 -14.62 -32.76
C ALA A 466 -8.41 -14.51 -32.18
N GLN A 467 -8.57 -15.05 -30.97
CA GLN A 467 -9.78 -14.93 -30.18
C GLN A 467 -9.64 -13.77 -29.19
N ALA A 468 -10.73 -13.03 -28.98
CA ALA A 468 -10.76 -11.96 -27.98
C ALA A 468 -10.51 -12.46 -26.53
N PRO A 469 -9.96 -11.61 -25.65
CA PRO A 469 -9.40 -10.29 -25.96
C PRO A 469 -8.00 -10.32 -26.58
N VAL A 470 -7.78 -9.54 -27.63
CA VAL A 470 -6.47 -9.39 -28.31
C VAL A 470 -6.22 -7.93 -28.70
N VAL A 471 -4.97 -7.49 -28.54
CA VAL A 471 -4.49 -6.16 -28.96
C VAL A 471 -3.77 -6.29 -30.29
N ILE A 472 -4.17 -5.50 -31.27
CA ILE A 472 -3.65 -5.47 -32.63
C ILE A 472 -3.03 -4.10 -32.86
N ALA A 473 -1.76 -4.06 -33.26
CA ALA A 473 -1.10 -2.83 -33.69
C ALA A 473 -1.30 -2.67 -35.21
N TRP A 474 -1.73 -1.50 -35.67
CA TRP A 474 -1.95 -1.27 -37.09
C TRP A 474 -0.68 -0.87 -37.81
N THR A 475 -0.42 -1.51 -38.95
CA THR A 475 0.54 -1.13 -39.97
C THR A 475 -0.18 -0.94 -41.31
N PRO A 476 0.45 -0.32 -42.34
CA PRO A 476 -0.15 -0.21 -43.68
C PRO A 476 -0.52 -1.56 -44.32
N SER A 477 0.13 -2.64 -43.89
CA SER A 477 -0.11 -4.02 -44.36
C SER A 477 -1.13 -4.80 -43.53
N THR A 478 -1.62 -4.23 -42.40
CA THR A 478 -2.54 -4.92 -41.50
C THR A 478 -3.96 -4.96 -42.09
N VAL A 479 -4.56 -6.15 -42.10
CA VAL A 479 -5.95 -6.40 -42.46
C VAL A 479 -6.57 -7.23 -41.34
N VAL A 480 -7.72 -6.79 -40.81
CA VAL A 480 -8.46 -7.56 -39.80
C VAL A 480 -9.79 -8.01 -40.40
N VAL A 481 -10.09 -9.31 -40.32
CA VAL A 481 -11.34 -9.89 -40.81
C VAL A 481 -12.09 -10.50 -39.64
N ALA A 482 -13.30 -10.03 -39.37
CA ALA A 482 -14.17 -10.61 -38.36
C ALA A 482 -14.60 -12.02 -38.80
N SER A 483 -14.19 -13.06 -38.06
CA SER A 483 -14.61 -14.45 -38.33
C SER A 483 -15.98 -14.74 -37.72
N THR A 484 -16.30 -14.08 -36.62
CA THR A 484 -17.64 -14.01 -36.01
C THR A 484 -18.05 -12.56 -35.85
N SER A 485 -19.27 -12.30 -35.36
CA SER A 485 -19.61 -10.96 -34.86
C SER A 485 -18.58 -10.57 -33.79
N ALA A 486 -17.94 -9.43 -33.98
CA ALA A 486 -16.81 -9.01 -33.18
C ALA A 486 -16.98 -7.56 -32.71
N ARG A 487 -16.71 -7.33 -31.43
CA ARG A 487 -16.75 -5.98 -30.84
C ARG A 487 -15.34 -5.50 -30.64
N VAL A 488 -15.00 -4.36 -31.24
CA VAL A 488 -13.62 -3.87 -31.33
C VAL A 488 -13.54 -2.43 -30.82
N LEU A 489 -12.55 -2.15 -29.98
CA LEU A 489 -12.20 -0.81 -29.53
C LEU A 489 -11.06 -0.28 -30.40
N HIS A 490 -11.33 0.72 -31.22
CA HIS A 490 -10.35 1.39 -32.07
C HIS A 490 -9.68 2.52 -31.29
N VAL A 491 -8.41 2.34 -30.94
CA VAL A 491 -7.61 3.31 -30.18
C VAL A 491 -6.85 4.20 -31.17
N PRO A 492 -7.06 5.53 -31.16
CA PRO A 492 -6.42 6.45 -32.11
C PRO A 492 -4.90 6.55 -31.87
N ALA A 493 -4.17 7.17 -32.80
CA ALA A 493 -2.78 7.51 -32.57
C ALA A 493 -2.61 8.51 -31.41
N SER A 494 -1.48 8.46 -30.70
CA SER A 494 -1.26 9.22 -29.45
C SER A 494 -1.32 10.75 -29.62
N GLY A 495 -1.27 11.26 -30.86
CA GLY A 495 -1.33 12.69 -31.16
C GLY A 495 -2.62 13.39 -30.75
N GLU A 496 -3.74 12.66 -30.61
CA GLU A 496 -5.03 13.24 -30.20
C GLU A 496 -5.21 13.32 -28.66
N VAL A 497 -4.37 12.65 -27.88
CA VAL A 497 -4.48 12.64 -26.40
C VAL A 497 -3.68 13.78 -25.75
N ALA A 498 -2.91 14.54 -26.55
CA ALA A 498 -1.98 15.56 -26.06
C ALA A 498 -2.62 16.92 -25.69
N GLU A 499 -3.92 17.13 -25.94
CA GLU A 499 -4.58 18.45 -25.68
C GLU A 499 -5.59 18.45 -24.52
N ALA A 500 -5.59 17.42 -23.67
CA ALA A 500 -6.41 17.41 -22.45
C ALA A 500 -5.57 17.08 -21.21
N SER A 501 -4.68 18.00 -20.81
CA SER A 501 -4.17 18.12 -19.43
C SER A 501 -3.57 19.50 -19.20
#